data_AF-A0A707YZ19-F1
#
_entry.id   AF-A0A707YZ19-F1
#
_cell.length_a   1.000
_cell.length_b   1.000
_cell.length_c   1.000
_cell.angle_alpha   90.00
_cell.angle_beta   90.00
_cell.angle_gamma   90.00
#
_symmetry.space_group_name_H-M   'P 1'
#
loop_
_entity.id
_entity.type
_entity.pdbx_description
1 polymer ?
#
loop_
_entity_poly.entity_id
_entity_poly.type
_entity_poly.pdbx_seq_one_letter_code
_entity_poly.pdbx_strand_id
1 'polypeptide(L)'
;MGQRIPVTLGNIAPLSLTPFRPGRMALVCEGGGQRGIFTAGVLDEFMRAQFNPFHLYFGTSAGAQNLSAYLCNQPGYGRKVIMRYTTRREFFDPLRFVRGGN
;
A
#
# COMPACT_ATOMS: atom_id res chain seq x y z
N MET A 1 17.91 -5.61 -16.04
CA MET A 1 18.98 -6.63 -16.11
C MET A 1 19.78 -6.52 -14.82
N GLY A 2 19.77 -7.54 -13.96
CA GLY A 2 20.44 -7.47 -12.65
C GLY A 2 21.95 -7.71 -12.78
N GLN A 3 22.77 -7.02 -11.99
CA GLN A 3 24.21 -7.25 -11.93
C GLN A 3 24.51 -8.30 -10.86
N ARG A 4 25.13 -9.42 -11.22
CA ARG A 4 25.53 -10.47 -10.27
C ARG A 4 26.74 -9.98 -9.47
N ILE A 5 26.61 -9.93 -8.15
CA ILE A 5 27.69 -9.54 -7.24
C ILE A 5 28.15 -10.79 -6.48
N PRO A 6 29.37 -11.30 -6.72
CA PRO A 6 29.90 -12.42 -5.95
C PRO A 6 30.26 -11.96 -4.54
N VAL A 7 29.68 -12.59 -3.52
CA VAL A 7 30.00 -12.31 -2.12
C VAL A 7 30.94 -13.41 -1.61
N THR A 8 32.24 -13.19 -1.80
CA THR A 8 33.31 -14.08 -1.31
C THR A 8 34.30 -13.27 -0.48
N LEU A 9 34.96 -13.92 0.49
CA LEU A 9 35.95 -13.28 1.34
C LEU A 9 37.08 -12.68 0.48
N GLY A 10 37.44 -11.41 0.72
CA GLY A 10 38.46 -10.69 -0.05
C GLY A 10 37.98 -10.08 -1.37
N ASN A 11 36.71 -10.26 -1.76
CA ASN A 11 36.17 -9.61 -2.95
C ASN A 11 35.72 -8.17 -2.66
N ILE A 12 36.35 -7.21 -3.33
CA ILE A 12 36.03 -5.77 -3.23
C ILE A 12 35.01 -5.31 -4.28
N ALA A 13 34.54 -6.18 -5.18
CA ALA A 13 33.51 -5.85 -6.17
C ALA A 13 32.22 -5.25 -5.56
N PRO A 14 31.77 -5.62 -4.33
CA PRO A 14 30.66 -4.91 -3.68
C PRO A 14 30.95 -3.44 -3.39
N LEU A 15 32.22 -3.07 -3.16
CA LEU A 15 32.63 -1.69 -2.87
C LEU A 15 32.69 -0.81 -4.11
N SER A 16 32.81 -1.39 -5.32
CA SER A 16 32.79 -0.64 -6.58
C SER A 16 31.39 -0.39 -7.12
N LEU A 17 30.34 -0.82 -6.42
CA LEU A 17 28.97 -0.60 -6.84
C LEU A 17 28.62 0.88 -6.70
N THR A 18 28.25 1.50 -7.82
CA THR A 18 27.59 2.79 -7.79
C THR A 18 26.33 2.69 -6.92
N PRO A 19 26.16 3.57 -5.91
CA PRO A 19 24.97 3.57 -5.08
C PRO A 19 23.72 3.65 -5.97
N PHE A 20 22.74 2.79 -5.70
CA PHE A 20 21.48 2.85 -6.41
C PHE A 20 20.83 4.19 -6.10
N ARG A 21 20.71 5.02 -7.14
CA ARG A 21 19.94 6.27 -7.10
C ARG A 21 18.63 6.00 -7.81
N PRO A 22 17.56 5.64 -7.08
CA PRO A 22 16.27 5.54 -7.73
C PRO A 22 15.91 6.90 -8.34
N GLY A 23 15.37 6.87 -9.55
CA GLY A 23 14.67 8.03 -10.11
C GLY A 23 13.37 8.29 -9.34
N ARG A 24 12.39 8.92 -10.00
CA ARG A 24 11.06 9.06 -9.41
C ARG A 24 10.46 7.68 -9.12
N MET A 25 10.05 7.45 -7.88
CA MET A 25 9.39 6.22 -7.45
C MET A 25 7.91 6.44 -7.26
N ALA A 26 7.10 5.49 -7.72
CA ALA A 26 5.66 5.49 -7.54
C ALA A 26 5.24 4.34 -6.62
N LEU A 27 4.28 4.62 -5.73
CA LEU A 27 3.57 3.60 -4.96
C LEU A 27 2.22 3.32 -5.64
N VAL A 28 2.02 2.07 -6.05
CA VAL A 28 0.78 1.63 -6.69
C VAL A 28 0.05 0.67 -5.76
N CYS A 29 -1.20 0.99 -5.44
CA CYS A 29 -2.07 0.15 -4.62
C CYS A 29 -3.29 -0.29 -5.42
N GLU A 30 -3.35 -1.58 -5.76
CA GLU A 30 -4.49 -2.17 -6.44
C GLU A 30 -5.76 -2.12 -5.59
N GLY A 31 -6.92 -2.14 -6.25
CA GLY A 31 -8.19 -2.41 -5.59
C GLY A 31 -8.29 -3.87 -5.10
N GLY A 32 -9.36 -4.16 -4.36
CA GLY A 32 -9.58 -5.51 -3.83
C GLY A 32 -10.66 -5.63 -2.77
N GLY A 33 -11.50 -4.59 -2.59
CA GLY A 33 -12.52 -4.55 -1.54
C GLY A 33 -11.91 -4.85 -0.16
N GLN A 34 -12.44 -5.86 0.51
CA GLN A 34 -11.96 -6.30 1.83
C GLN A 34 -10.55 -6.89 1.82
N ARG A 35 -10.06 -7.42 0.68
CA ARG A 35 -8.67 -7.90 0.56
C ARG A 35 -7.65 -6.77 0.67
N GLY A 36 -8.09 -5.52 0.54
CA GLY A 36 -7.29 -4.34 0.83
C GLY A 36 -6.79 -4.27 2.28
N ILE A 37 -7.22 -5.17 3.18
CA ILE A 37 -6.72 -5.26 4.56
C ILE A 37 -5.21 -5.51 4.60
N PHE A 38 -4.68 -6.26 3.64
CA PHE A 38 -3.23 -6.49 3.52
C PHE A 38 -2.50 -5.19 3.20
N THR A 39 -2.97 -4.45 2.19
CA THR A 39 -2.42 -3.14 1.82
C THR A 39 -2.50 -2.16 2.99
N ALA A 40 -3.61 -2.13 3.73
CA ALA A 40 -3.75 -1.28 4.92
C ALA A 40 -2.65 -1.57 5.96
N GLY A 41 -2.35 -2.85 6.22
CA GLY A 41 -1.28 -3.24 7.14
C GLY A 41 0.11 -2.84 6.66
N VAL A 42 0.41 -3.01 5.36
CA VAL A 42 1.70 -2.58 4.78
C VAL A 42 1.88 -1.07 4.92
N LEU A 43 0.85 -0.28 4.64
CA LEU A 43 0.93 1.18 4.73
C LEU A 43 0.98 1.68 6.19
N ASP A 44 0.33 0.98 7.11
CA ASP A 44 0.48 1.24 8.55
C ASP A 44 1.92 1.01 9.02
N GLU A 45 2.57 -0.05 8.55
CA GLU A 45 3.99 -0.30 8.84
C GLU A 45 4.91 0.73 8.17
N PHE A 46 4.58 1.22 6.98
CA PHE A 46 5.32 2.32 6.35
C PHE A 46 5.24 3.60 7.20
N MET A 47 4.05 3.96 7.70
CA MET A 47 3.90 5.08 8.64
C MET A 47 4.70 4.85 9.92
N ARG A 48 4.61 3.65 10.52
CA ARG A 48 5.37 3.31 11.74
C ARG A 48 6.88 3.44 11.54
N ALA A 49 7.38 3.01 10.38
CA ALA A 49 8.80 3.09 10.03
C ALA A 49 9.24 4.47 9.49
N GLN A 50 8.32 5.44 9.39
CA GLN A 50 8.56 6.73 8.72
C GLN A 50 9.12 6.55 7.29
N PHE A 51 8.66 5.50 6.61
CA PHE A 51 9.15 5.10 5.30
C PHE A 51 8.24 5.67 4.22
N ASN A 52 8.66 6.77 3.59
CA ASN A 52 7.94 7.34 2.46
C ASN A 52 8.85 7.88 1.35
N PRO A 53 9.57 7.03 0.60
CA PRO A 53 10.48 7.49 -0.46
C PRO A 53 9.76 7.78 -1.79
N PHE A 54 8.43 7.74 -1.82
CA PHE A 54 7.63 7.80 -3.04
C PHE A 54 7.30 9.24 -3.46
N HIS A 55 7.30 9.47 -4.77
CA HIS A 55 7.01 10.75 -5.40
C HIS A 55 5.62 10.78 -6.03
N LEU A 56 5.08 9.61 -6.39
CA LEU A 56 3.80 9.44 -7.05
C LEU A 56 2.99 8.34 -6.35
N TYR A 57 1.67 8.49 -6.35
CA TYR A 57 0.75 7.58 -5.68
C TYR A 57 -0.42 7.28 -6.62
N PHE A 58 -0.63 5.99 -6.91
CA PHE A 58 -1.73 5.54 -7.76
C PHE A 58 -2.52 4.47 -7.03
N GLY A 59 -3.83 4.67 -6.92
CA GLY A 59 -4.70 3.71 -6.26
C GLY A 59 -6.04 3.56 -6.97
N THR A 60 -6.61 2.37 -6.90
CA THR A 60 -7.93 2.07 -7.46
C THR A 60 -8.82 1.50 -6.37
N SER A 61 -10.06 2.00 -6.22
CA SER A 61 -11.03 1.49 -5.21
C SER A 61 -10.40 1.40 -3.81
N ALA A 62 -10.38 0.22 -3.18
CA ALA A 62 -9.76 -0.02 -1.88
C ALA A 62 -8.28 0.43 -1.78
N GLY A 63 -7.52 0.34 -2.87
CA GLY A 63 -6.15 0.83 -2.93
C GLY A 63 -6.07 2.36 -2.82
N ALA A 64 -6.99 3.08 -3.47
CA ALA A 64 -7.09 4.54 -3.34
C ALA A 64 -7.49 4.96 -1.92
N GLN A 65 -8.41 4.23 -1.30
CA GLN A 65 -8.84 4.48 0.09
C GLN A 65 -7.69 4.29 1.08
N ASN A 66 -6.92 3.20 0.94
CA ASN A 66 -5.76 2.93 1.78
C ASN A 66 -4.64 3.97 1.57
N LEU A 67 -4.36 4.36 0.32
CA LEU A 67 -3.40 5.42 0.03
C LEU A 67 -3.82 6.76 0.61
N SER A 68 -5.11 7.08 0.58
CA SER A 68 -5.63 8.31 1.18
C SER A 68 -5.35 8.35 2.70
N ALA A 69 -5.59 7.23 3.39
CA ALA A 69 -5.28 7.11 4.82
C ALA A 69 -3.78 7.27 5.11
N TYR A 70 -2.94 6.66 4.28
CA TYR A 70 -1.48 6.74 4.38
C TYR A 70 -0.96 8.17 4.19
N LEU A 71 -1.40 8.85 3.12
CA LEU A 71 -0.99 10.22 2.82
C LEU A 71 -1.48 11.23 3.86
N CYS A 72 -2.64 10.98 4.47
CA CYS A 72 -3.16 11.78 5.58
C CYS A 72 -2.54 11.41 6.94
N ASN A 73 -1.57 10.51 6.98
CA ASN A 73 -0.92 10.02 8.21
C ASN A 73 -1.94 9.52 9.25
N GLN A 74 -2.89 8.68 8.81
CA GLN A 74 -3.97 8.14 9.64
C GLN A 74 -3.75 6.65 9.95
N PRO A 75 -2.86 6.30 10.89
CA PRO A 75 -2.54 4.90 11.19
C PRO A 75 -3.77 4.13 11.69
N GLY A 76 -3.96 2.92 11.18
CA GLY A 76 -5.05 2.02 11.53
C GLY A 76 -6.41 2.39 10.92
N TYR A 77 -6.52 3.49 10.19
CA TYR A 77 -7.78 3.93 9.58
C TYR A 77 -8.28 2.92 8.54
N GLY A 78 -7.42 2.52 7.59
CA GLY A 78 -7.78 1.54 6.56
C GLY A 78 -8.26 0.21 7.16
N ARG A 79 -7.54 -0.29 8.18
CA ARG A 79 -7.93 -1.49 8.95
C ARG A 79 -9.30 -1.31 9.60
N LYS A 80 -9.56 -0.17 10.25
CA LYS A 80 -10.84 0.12 10.92
C LYS A 80 -12.00 0.18 9.91
N VAL A 81 -11.81 0.83 8.77
CA VAL A 81 -12.79 0.88 7.68
C VAL A 81 -13.15 -0.52 7.22
N ILE A 82 -12.15 -1.32 6.88
CA ILE A 82 -12.36 -2.66 6.35
C ILE A 82 -13.02 -3.57 7.38
N MET A 83 -12.49 -3.64 8.61
CA MET A 83 -12.99 -4.56 9.63
C MET A 83 -14.36 -4.19 10.20
N ARG A 84 -14.73 -2.90 10.20
CA ARG A 84 -15.96 -2.44 10.89
C ARG A 84 -17.04 -1.94 9.95
N TYR A 85 -16.69 -1.17 8.93
CA TYR A 85 -17.69 -0.51 8.10
C TYR A 85 -18.07 -1.40 6.92
N THR A 86 -17.11 -2.08 6.29
CA THR A 86 -17.43 -2.93 5.13
C THR A 86 -18.08 -4.27 5.49
N THR A 87 -18.03 -4.66 6.76
CA THR A 87 -18.66 -5.87 7.32
C THR A 87 -20.10 -5.64 7.78
N ARG A 88 -20.56 -4.37 7.79
CA ARG A 88 -21.90 -3.98 8.17
C ARG A 88 -22.89 -4.22 7.04
N ARG A 89 -24.09 -4.71 7.36
CA ARG A 89 -25.16 -4.97 6.37
C ARG A 89 -25.56 -3.69 5.63
N GLU A 90 -25.47 -2.55 6.30
CA GLU A 90 -25.78 -1.23 5.74
C GLU A 90 -24.81 -0.82 4.63
N PHE A 91 -23.60 -1.41 4.60
CA PHE A 91 -22.58 -1.12 3.59
C PHE A 91 -22.77 -1.95 2.33
N PHE A 92 -23.30 -3.17 2.46
CA PHE A 92 -23.56 -4.06 1.33
C PHE A 92 -24.96 -4.68 1.49
N ASP A 93 -25.98 -3.93 1.05
CA ASP A 93 -27.39 -4.34 1.08
C ASP A 93 -27.95 -4.49 -0.35
N PRO A 94 -27.91 -5.72 -0.91
CA PRO A 94 -28.46 -5.98 -2.25
C PRO A 94 -29.97 -5.75 -2.32
N LEU A 95 -30.70 -5.93 -1.21
CA LEU A 95 -32.15 -5.75 -1.17
C LEU A 95 -32.54 -4.27 -1.19
N ARG A 96 -31.73 -3.37 -0.58
CA ARG A 96 -31.87 -1.92 -0.75
C ARG A 96 -31.66 -1.50 -2.20
N PHE A 97 -30.64 -2.05 -2.86
CA PHE A 97 -30.36 -1.76 -4.26
C PHE A 97 -31.53 -2.14 -5.18
N VAL A 98 -32.11 -3.33 -5.00
CA VAL A 98 -33.26 -3.80 -5.80
C VAL A 98 -34.54 -3.01 -5.50
N ARG A 99 -34.72 -2.52 -4.28
CA ARG A 99 -35.90 -1.73 -3.87
C ARG A 99 -35.79 -0.24 -4.19
N GLY A 100 -34.75 0.20 -4.91
CA GLY A 100 -34.57 1.59 -5.33
C GLY A 100 -34.24 2.57 -4.20
N GLY A 101 -33.78 2.07 -3.04
CA GLY A 101 -33.39 2.91 -1.91
C GLY A 101 -31.90 3.26 -1.93
N ASN A 102 -31.58 4.53 -1.64
CA ASN A 102 -30.24 4.94 -1.20
C ASN A 102 -29.86 4.20 0.07
#